data_AF-A0A6N2UT50-F1
#
_entry.id   AF-A0A6N2UT50-F1
#
_cell.length_a   1.000
_cell.length_b   1.000
_cell.length_c   1.000
_cell.angle_alpha   90.00
_cell.angle_beta   90.00
_cell.angle_gamma   90.00
#
_symmetry.space_group_name_H-M   'P 1'
#
loop_
_entity.id
_entity.type
_entity.pdbx_description
1 polymer ?
#
loop_
_entity_poly.entity_id
_entity_poly.type
_entity_poly.pdbx_seq_one_letter_code
_entity_poly.pdbx_strand_id
1 'polypeptide(L)' 'MIKSYKEFEKWVKIEMIRQELTQRKLAERMGIAYPRISEALHGRKTGLAFIVPLIQELGGNMEEFEEFLEINQIGR' A
#
# COMPACT_ATOMS: atom_id res chain seq x y z
N MET A 1 -5.77 -11.81 -7.04
CA MET A 1 -4.82 -12.12 -5.95
C MET A 1 -3.50 -11.46 -6.25
N ILE A 2 -3.04 -10.62 -5.33
CA ILE A 2 -1.74 -9.95 -5.35
C ILE A 2 -0.78 -10.80 -4.52
N LYS A 3 0.42 -11.04 -5.04
CA LYS A 3 1.42 -11.97 -4.45
C LYS A 3 2.80 -11.35 -4.31
N SER A 4 3.02 -10.16 -4.87
CA SER A 4 4.34 -9.53 -4.89
C SER A 4 4.27 -8.01 -4.72
N TYR A 5 5.38 -7.40 -4.29
CA TYR A 5 5.49 -5.94 -4.22
C TYR A 5 5.26 -5.25 -5.56
N LYS A 6 5.65 -5.87 -6.69
CA LYS A 6 5.42 -5.30 -8.02
C LYS A 6 3.93 -5.24 -8.36
N GLU A 7 3.18 -6.27 -8.00
CA GLU A 7 1.72 -6.31 -8.17
C GLU A 7 1.01 -5.36 -7.20
N PHE A 8 1.46 -5.32 -5.94
CA PHE A 8 0.98 -4.37 -4.93
C PHE A 8 1.20 -2.91 -5.37
N GLU A 9 2.41 -2.57 -5.80
CA GLU A 9 2.75 -1.24 -6.29
C GLU A 9 1.91 -0.85 -7.51
N LYS A 10 1.73 -1.78 -8.45
CA LYS A 10 0.88 -1.57 -9.62
C LYS A 10 -0.56 -1.29 -9.21
N TRP A 11 -1.11 -2.08 -8.28
CA TRP A 11 -2.45 -1.88 -7.76
C TRP A 11 -2.61 -0.51 -7.10
N VAL A 12 -1.70 -0.13 -6.20
CA VAL A 12 -1.74 1.19 -5.54
C VAL A 12 -1.71 2.32 -6.57
N LYS A 13 -0.83 2.25 -7.57
CA LYS A 13 -0.75 3.28 -8.63
C LYS A 13 -2.05 3.37 -9.43
N ILE A 14 -2.69 2.24 -9.75
CA ILE A 14 -3.97 2.22 -10.46
C ILE A 14 -5.07 2.87 -9.61
N GLU A 15 -5.18 2.51 -8.34
CA GLU A 15 -6.21 3.10 -7.46
C GLU A 15 -5.99 4.59 -7.22
N MET A 16 -4.74 5.01 -7.06
CA MET A 16 -4.42 6.44 -6.96
C MET A 16 -4.83 7.22 -8.21
N ILE A 17 -4.61 6.66 -9.40
CA ILE A 17 -5.04 7.30 -10.67
C ILE A 17 -6.56 7.38 -10.72
N ARG A 18 -7.28 6.30 -10.36
CA ARG A 18 -8.75 6.27 -10.32
C ARG A 18 -9.34 7.32 -9.38
N GLN A 19 -8.62 7.65 -8.31
CA GLN A 19 -9.04 8.62 -7.29
C GLN A 19 -8.43 10.02 -7.47
N GLU A 20 -7.71 10.28 -8.57
CA GLU A 20 -7.01 11.55 -8.83
C GLU A 20 -6.01 11.96 -7.72
N LEU A 21 -5.38 10.96 -7.09
CA LEU A 21 -4.43 11.14 -5.99
C LEU A 21 -2.98 11.09 -6.47
N THR A 22 -2.15 11.97 -5.90
CA THR A 22 -0.69 11.82 -5.93
C THR A 22 -0.22 11.13 -4.65
N GLN A 23 1.01 10.59 -4.62
CA GLN A 23 1.53 9.94 -3.42
C GLN A 23 1.61 10.93 -2.25
N ARG A 24 1.87 12.21 -2.56
CA ARG A 24 1.88 13.29 -1.57
C ARG A 24 0.49 13.53 -0.97
N LYS A 25 -0.54 13.67 -1.81
CA LYS A 25 -1.92 13.84 -1.34
C LYS A 25 -2.39 12.64 -0.53
N LEU A 26 -1.99 11.42 -0.93
CA LEU A 26 -2.30 10.21 -0.19
C LEU A 26 -1.63 10.19 1.19
N ALA A 27 -0.35 10.55 1.27
CA ALA A 27 0.35 10.68 2.55
C ALA A 27 -0.29 11.74 3.47
N GLU A 28 -0.66 12.90 2.90
CA GLU A 28 -1.37 13.97 3.62
C GLU A 28 -2.73 13.49 4.13
N ARG A 29 -3.51 12.78 3.30
CA ARG A 29 -4.81 12.20 3.65
C ARG A 29 -4.71 11.16 4.77
N MET A 30 -3.67 10.33 4.76
CA MET A 30 -3.39 9.35 5.80
C MET A 30 -2.72 9.96 7.05
N GLY A 31 -2.34 11.25 7.04
CA GLY A 31 -1.64 11.90 8.14
C GLY A 31 -0.22 11.37 8.39
N ILE A 32 0.47 10.87 7.36
CA ILE A 32 1.81 10.27 7.47
C ILE A 32 2.85 11.05 6.66
N ALA A 33 4.13 10.86 6.99
CA ALA A 33 5.21 11.47 6.23
C ALA A 33 5.26 10.92 4.80
N TYR A 34 5.42 11.80 3.80
CA TYR A 34 5.45 11.43 2.38
C TYR A 34 6.34 10.22 2.03
N PRO A 35 7.56 10.07 2.57
CA PRO A 35 8.40 8.91 2.27
C PRO A 35 7.76 7.55 2.65
N ARG A 36 6.83 7.52 3.61
CA ARG A 36 6.19 6.27 4.08
C ARG A 36 5.43 5.56 2.97
N ILE A 37 4.83 6.31 2.05
CA ILE A 37 4.15 5.73 0.88
C ILE A 37 5.17 4.98 0.03
N SER A 38 6.27 5.64 -0.36
CA SER A 38 7.32 5.01 -1.17
C SER A 38 7.97 3.83 -0.44
N GLU A 39 8.23 3.94 0.86
CA GLU A 39 8.78 2.85 1.66
C GLU A 39 7.86 1.62 1.67
N ALA A 40 6.55 1.82 1.81
CA ALA A 40 5.55 0.74 1.77
C ALA A 40 5.48 0.08 0.40
N LEU A 41 5.47 0.88 -0.68
CA LEU A 41 5.41 0.37 -2.06
C LEU A 41 6.61 -0.51 -2.45
N HIS A 42 7.78 -0.25 -1.85
CA HIS A 42 9.02 -0.96 -2.16
C HIS A 42 9.45 -1.94 -1.07
N GLY A 43 8.59 -2.22 -0.08
CA GLY A 43 8.87 -3.20 0.96
C GLY A 43 10.03 -2.87 1.90
N ARG A 44 10.27 -1.58 2.14
CA ARG A 44 11.25 -1.15 3.15
C ARG A 44 10.70 -1.47 4.53
N LYS A 45 11.56 -1.94 5.45
CA LYS A 45 11.19 -2.32 6.81
C LYS A 45 10.38 -1.24 7.54
N THR A 46 10.77 0.02 7.34
CA THR A 46 10.15 1.22 7.92
C THR A 46 8.79 1.59 7.30
N GLY A 47 8.44 0.98 6.16
CA GLY A 47 7.18 1.15 5.42
C GLY A 47 6.16 0.02 5.64
N LEU A 48 6.57 -1.14 6.17
CA LEU A 48 5.71 -2.33 6.29
C LEU A 48 4.43 -2.06 7.09
N ALA A 49 4.53 -1.28 8.17
CA ALA A 49 3.40 -0.92 9.02
C ALA A 49 2.31 -0.11 8.29
N PHE A 50 2.61 0.46 7.13
CA PHE A 50 1.68 1.28 6.35
C PHE A 50 1.01 0.52 5.20
N ILE A 51 1.39 -0.74 4.93
CA ILE A 51 0.84 -1.50 3.81
C ILE A 51 -0.66 -1.78 4.01
N VAL A 52 -1.06 -2.29 5.18
CA VAL A 52 -2.49 -2.54 5.46
C VAL A 52 -3.31 -1.24 5.50
N PRO A 53 -2.87 -0.17 6.20
CA PRO A 53 -3.54 1.13 6.13
C PRO A 53 -3.68 1.67 4.70
N LEU A 54 -2.67 1.48 3.85
CA LEU A 54 -2.70 1.93 2.46
C LEU A 54 -3.73 1.18 1.62
N ILE A 55 -3.86 -0.14 1.82
CA ILE A 55 -4.89 -0.97 1.16
C ILE A 55 -6.28 -0.47 1.57
N GLN A 56 -6.50 -0.26 2.87
CA GLN A 56 -7.78 0.20 3.41
C GLN A 56 -8.14 1.61 2.91
N GLU A 57 -7.18 2.55 2.94
CA GLU A 57 -7.39 3.93 2.48
C GLU A 57 -7.78 4.00 1.00
N LEU A 58 -7.19 3.12 0.18
CA LEU A 58 -7.49 3.03 -1.25
C LEU A 58 -8.71 2.16 -1.57
N GLY A 59 -9.39 1.60 -0.57
CA GLY A 59 -10.61 0.82 -0.75
C GLY A 59 -10.38 -0.60 -1.28
N GLY A 60 -9.22 -1.20 -1.01
CA GLY A 60 -8.90 -2.56 -1.44
C GLY A 60 -9.65 -3.64 -0.67
N ASN A 61 -10.03 -4.72 -1.36
CA ASN A 61 -10.55 -5.93 -0.73
C ASN A 61 -9.39 -6.72 -0.11
N MET A 62 -9.36 -6.86 1.22
CA MET A 62 -8.28 -7.53 1.96
C MET A 62 -8.03 -8.98 1.51
N GLU A 63 -9.08 -9.70 1.09
CA GLU A 63 -8.97 -11.08 0.58
C GLU A 63 -8.04 -11.17 -0.64
N GLU A 64 -7.97 -10.12 -1.46
CA GLU A 64 -7.10 -10.10 -2.64
C GLU A 64 -5.61 -10.01 -2.29
N PHE A 65 -5.29 -9.61 -1.06
CA PHE A 65 -3.92 -9.37 -0.58
C PHE A 65 -3.44 -10.41 0.44
N GLU A 66 -4.28 -11.34 0.89
CA GLU A 66 -3.93 -12.31 1.95
C GLU A 66 -2.60 -13.00 1.69
N GLU A 67 -2.41 -13.56 0.48
CA GLU A 67 -1.17 -14.24 0.09
C GLU A 67 0.05 -13.31 0.13
N PHE A 68 -0.09 -12.07 -0.37
CA PHE A 68 0.98 -11.07 -0.29
C PHE A 68 1.33 -10.69 1.16
N LEU A 69 0.32 -10.49 2.02
CA LEU A 69 0.54 -10.13 3.42
C LEU A 69 1.19 -11.29 4.18
N GLU A 70 0.80 -12.53 3.89
CA GLU A 70 1.37 -13.73 4.49
C GLU A 70 2.84 -13.93 4.12
N ILE A 71 3.17 -13.89 2.82
CA ILE A 71 4.54 -14.03 2.30
C ILE A 71 5.48 -13.01 2.96
N ASN A 72 4.99 -11.79 3.19
CA ASN A 72 5.78 -10.68 3.71
C ASN A 72 5.66 -10.51 5.23
N GLN A 73 4.91 -11.36 5.93
CA GLN A 73 4.72 -11.33 7.38
C GLN A 73 4.21 -9.96 7.88
N ILE A 74 3.31 -9.34 7.13
CA ILE A 74 2.74 -8.01 7.44
C ILE A 74 1.45 -8.20 8.24
N GLY A 75 1.30 -7.48 9.36
CA GLY A 75 0.07 -7.48 10.17
C GLY A 75 -0.05 -8.67 11.14
N ARG A 76 1.05 -9.39 11.38
CA ARG A 76 1.18 -10.38 12.47
C ARG A 76 1.69 -9.73 13.75
#